data_AF-A0A1Y6H6L6-F1
#
_entry.id   AF-A0A1Y6H6L6-F1
#
_cell.length_a   1.000
_cell.length_b   1.000
_cell.length_c   1.000
_cell.angle_alpha   90.00
_cell.angle_beta   90.00
_cell.angle_gamma   90.00
#
_symmetry.space_group_name_H-M   'P 1'
#
loop_
_entity.id
_entity.type
_entity.pdbx_description
1 polymer ?
#
loop_
_entity_poly.entity_id
_entity_poly.type
_entity_poly.pdbx_seq_one_letter_code
_entity_poly.pdbx_strand_id
1 'polypeptide(L)'
;MFRIYRDARFSNAKSPYKNWQGARLFHARRRQVPAPSFYIHLQPGESFVGAGLWHPEPDTQRKLRQFIFDNPGSWKAAAHDPKLHRKFAMDDSEKLVRAPRGFPNDFEFIDDLKHRNWAYLRHLDDAIMTGPRLRQTIEADLVVLAPFVDYLCAALDLEF
;
A
#
# COMPACT_ATOMS: atom_id res chain seq x y z
N MET A 1 16.65 -6.74 -1.57
CA MET A 1 16.47 -7.69 -2.68
C MET A 1 15.88 -8.98 -2.11
N PHE A 2 14.82 -9.51 -2.71
CA PHE A 2 14.16 -10.73 -2.23
C PHE A 2 14.96 -11.99 -2.66
N ARG A 3 14.89 -13.08 -1.89
CA ARG A 3 15.46 -14.38 -2.29
C ARG A 3 14.76 -14.88 -3.57
N ILE A 4 15.54 -15.37 -4.53
CA ILE A 4 15.09 -15.81 -5.87
C ILE A 4 14.36 -17.17 -5.81
N TYR A 5 14.77 -18.06 -4.91
CA TYR A 5 14.18 -19.39 -4.74
C TYR A 5 12.78 -19.32 -4.13
N ARG A 6 11.88 -20.17 -4.65
CA ARG A 6 10.52 -20.36 -4.14
C ARG A 6 10.45 -21.66 -3.34
N ASP A 7 9.79 -21.65 -2.19
CA ASP A 7 9.41 -22.89 -1.52
C ASP A 7 8.24 -23.53 -2.30
N ALA A 8 8.54 -24.58 -3.07
CA ALA A 8 7.58 -25.24 -3.97
C ALA A 8 6.90 -26.47 -3.34
N ARG A 9 7.20 -26.80 -2.08
CA ARG A 9 6.73 -28.04 -1.42
C ARG A 9 5.21 -28.14 -1.39
N PHE A 10 4.53 -27.03 -1.10
CA PHE A 10 3.06 -26.94 -0.99
C PHE A 10 2.39 -26.11 -2.09
N SER A 11 3.15 -25.70 -3.11
CA SER A 11 2.65 -24.88 -4.22
C SER A 11 2.22 -25.75 -5.41
N ASN A 12 1.09 -25.39 -6.03
CA ASN A 12 0.63 -25.98 -7.30
C ASN A 12 1.59 -25.66 -8.46
N ALA A 13 2.16 -24.44 -8.46
CA ALA A 13 3.22 -24.08 -9.39
C ALA A 13 4.57 -24.60 -8.86
N LYS A 14 5.22 -25.47 -9.64
CA LYS A 14 6.50 -26.15 -9.30
C LYS A 14 7.75 -25.44 -9.82
N SER A 15 7.63 -24.24 -10.38
CA SER A 15 8.80 -23.47 -10.83
C SER A 15 9.77 -23.25 -9.65
N PRO A 16 11.07 -23.56 -9.81
CA PRO A 16 12.07 -23.42 -8.75
C PRO A 16 12.34 -21.96 -8.37
N TYR A 17 11.98 -21.02 -9.25
CA TYR A 17 12.26 -19.60 -9.11
C TYR A 17 10.99 -18.76 -9.10
N LYS A 18 11.07 -17.61 -8.43
CA LYS A 18 10.07 -16.55 -8.57
C LYS A 18 10.16 -15.96 -9.98
N ASN A 19 9.00 -15.74 -10.59
CA ASN A 19 8.85 -15.03 -11.87
C ASN A 19 8.74 -13.51 -11.66
N TRP A 20 8.96 -13.02 -10.44
CA TRP A 20 8.81 -11.62 -10.08
C TRP A 20 9.92 -11.14 -9.17
N GLN A 21 10.18 -9.84 -9.23
CA GLN A 21 11.09 -9.13 -8.34
C GLN A 21 10.41 -7.87 -7.79
N GLY A 22 10.55 -7.68 -6.48
CA GLY A 22 10.08 -6.46 -5.81
C GLY A 22 11.22 -5.53 -5.42
N ALA A 23 10.97 -4.23 -5.48
CA ALA A 23 11.79 -3.19 -4.86
C ALA A 23 10.91 -2.37 -3.91
N ARG A 24 11.34 -2.24 -2.66
CA ARG A 24 10.64 -1.43 -1.66
C ARG A 24 11.53 -0.23 -1.30
N LEU A 25 10.97 0.96 -1.43
CA LEU A 25 11.58 2.20 -0.95
C LEU A 25 11.06 2.44 0.45
N PHE A 26 11.93 2.24 1.43
CA PHE A 26 11.54 2.22 2.82
C PHE A 26 11.71 3.57 3.50
N HIS A 27 10.83 3.86 4.44
CA HIS A 27 11.04 4.90 5.43
C HIS A 27 12.34 4.66 6.24
N ALA A 28 13.02 5.73 6.66
CA ALA A 28 14.29 5.66 7.37
C ALA A 28 14.19 4.87 8.70
N ARG A 29 13.05 5.00 9.38
CA ARG A 29 12.77 4.33 10.67
C ARG A 29 12.18 2.92 10.55
N ARG A 30 12.15 2.29 9.37
CA ARG A 30 11.53 0.95 9.15
C ARG A 30 11.96 -0.16 10.12
N ARG A 31 13.14 -0.02 10.73
CA ARG A 31 13.72 -1.04 11.64
C ARG A 31 13.28 -0.83 13.09
N GLN A 32 12.68 0.32 13.39
CA GLN A 32 12.31 0.74 14.73
C GLN A 32 10.79 0.65 14.92
N VAL A 33 10.04 1.00 13.88
CA VAL A 33 8.58 1.00 13.88
C VAL A 33 8.05 0.49 12.54
N PRO A 34 6.84 -0.10 12.52
CA PRO A 34 6.07 -0.27 11.29
C PRO A 34 5.97 1.06 10.57
N ALA A 35 6.30 1.09 9.29
CA ALA A 35 6.34 2.31 8.51
C ALA A 35 5.82 2.07 7.10
N PRO A 36 5.10 3.04 6.51
CA PRO A 36 4.66 2.92 5.14
C PRO A 36 5.88 2.91 4.20
N SER A 37 5.66 2.39 3.00
CA SER A 37 6.71 2.31 1.99
C SER A 37 6.12 2.41 0.60
N PHE A 38 6.94 2.83 -0.36
CA PHE A 38 6.63 2.67 -1.77
C PHE A 38 7.15 1.32 -2.25
N TYR A 39 6.47 0.72 -3.20
CA TYR A 39 6.76 -0.60 -3.72
C TYR A 39 6.61 -0.65 -5.23
N ILE A 40 7.57 -1.28 -5.89
CA ILE A 40 7.56 -1.56 -7.32
C ILE A 40 7.65 -3.08 -7.47
N HIS A 41 6.69 -3.65 -8.18
CA HIS A 41 6.61 -5.05 -8.53
C HIS A 41 6.92 -5.21 -10.01
N LEU A 42 7.94 -6.00 -10.33
CA LEU A 42 8.29 -6.41 -11.68
C LEU A 42 7.90 -7.87 -11.86
N GLN A 43 6.88 -8.11 -12.69
CA GLN A 43 6.46 -9.44 -13.12
C GLN A 43 5.91 -9.31 -14.55
N PRO A 44 6.30 -10.17 -15.50
CA PRO A 44 5.69 -10.16 -16.84
C PRO A 44 4.16 -10.27 -16.74
N GLY A 45 3.45 -9.32 -17.36
CA GLY A 45 1.99 -9.21 -17.36
C GLY A 45 1.35 -8.77 -16.05
N GLU A 46 2.09 -8.66 -14.96
CA GLU A 46 1.57 -8.43 -13.59
C GLU A 46 2.43 -7.40 -12.83
N SER A 47 3.07 -6.50 -13.56
CA SER A 47 3.86 -5.43 -12.98
C SER A 47 2.95 -4.36 -12.37
N PHE A 48 3.34 -3.81 -11.22
CA PHE A 48 2.58 -2.76 -10.55
C PHE A 48 3.45 -1.86 -9.69
N VAL A 49 2.93 -0.68 -9.37
CA VAL A 49 3.51 0.23 -8.38
C VAL A 49 2.45 0.53 -7.33
N GLY A 50 2.87 0.65 -6.07
CA GLY A 50 1.97 0.99 -4.98
C GLY A 50 2.69 1.57 -3.78
N ALA A 51 1.92 2.05 -2.81
CA ALA A 51 2.45 2.55 -1.56
C ALA A 51 1.46 2.42 -0.41
N GLY A 52 2.01 2.41 0.80
CA GLY A 52 1.26 2.40 2.05
C GLY A 52 1.73 1.31 3.01
N LEU A 53 0.78 0.79 3.79
CA LEU A 53 0.98 -0.24 4.81
C LEU A 53 0.34 -1.56 4.36
N TRP A 54 1.21 -2.53 4.03
CA TRP A 54 0.85 -3.88 3.63
C TRP A 54 1.07 -4.87 4.77
N HIS A 55 0.03 -5.61 5.17
CA HIS A 55 -0.05 -6.45 6.37
C HIS A 55 0.56 -5.80 7.63
N PRO A 56 0.12 -4.59 8.03
CA PRO A 56 0.48 -4.04 9.34
C PRO A 56 -0.03 -4.94 10.47
N GLU A 57 0.75 -5.02 11.54
CA GLU A 57 0.39 -5.78 12.76
C GLU A 57 -0.87 -5.20 13.43
N PRO A 58 -1.64 -6.02 14.19
CA PRO A 58 -2.93 -5.59 14.74
C PRO A 58 -2.90 -4.27 15.52
N ASP A 59 -1.84 -4.00 16.28
CA ASP A 59 -1.71 -2.75 17.04
C ASP A 59 -1.51 -1.54 16.13
N THR A 60 -0.77 -1.71 15.03
CA THR A 60 -0.63 -0.68 13.99
C THR A 60 -1.97 -0.42 13.31
N GLN A 61 -2.74 -1.47 13.00
CA GLN A 61 -4.07 -1.30 12.42
C GLN A 61 -5.01 -0.54 13.37
N ARG A 62 -4.93 -0.80 14.67
CA ARG A 62 -5.73 -0.08 15.68
C ARG A 62 -5.37 1.40 15.71
N LYS A 63 -4.07 1.73 15.73
CA LYS A 63 -3.59 3.12 15.67
C LYS A 63 -4.08 3.85 14.43
N LEU A 64 -3.95 3.23 13.25
CA LEU A 64 -4.44 3.81 11.99
C LEU A 64 -5.95 4.08 12.03
N ARG A 65 -6.74 3.10 12.46
CA ARG A 65 -8.21 3.28 12.53
C ARG A 65 -8.60 4.42 13.47
N GLN A 66 -7.94 4.50 14.62
CA GLN A 66 -8.17 5.59 15.57
C GLN A 66 -7.77 6.94 14.96
N PHE A 67 -6.61 7.03 14.33
CA PHE A 67 -6.14 8.26 13.70
C PHE A 67 -7.05 8.73 12.55
N ILE A 68 -7.56 7.82 11.73
CA ILE A 68 -8.58 8.10 10.68
C ILE A 68 -9.86 8.63 11.30
N PHE A 69 -10.33 8.00 12.38
CA PHE A 69 -11.53 8.43 13.08
C PHE A 69 -11.39 9.83 13.71
N ASP A 70 -10.21 10.13 14.27
CA ASP A 70 -9.93 11.43 14.90
C ASP A 70 -9.64 12.54 13.88
N ASN A 71 -9.20 12.18 12.66
CA ASN A 71 -8.77 13.13 11.62
C ASN A 71 -9.44 12.88 10.24
N PRO A 72 -10.77 12.78 10.15
CA PRO A 72 -11.46 12.34 8.93
C PRO A 72 -11.29 13.31 7.75
N GLY A 73 -11.19 14.61 8.01
CA GLY A 73 -10.95 15.61 6.95
C GLY A 73 -9.59 15.43 6.26
N SER A 74 -8.54 15.19 7.05
CA SER A 74 -7.20 14.91 6.52
C SER A 74 -7.16 13.55 5.83
N TRP A 75 -7.88 12.55 6.35
CA TRP A 75 -8.04 11.26 5.68
C TRP A 75 -8.69 11.41 4.31
N LYS A 76 -9.79 12.17 4.22
CA LYS A 76 -10.47 12.47 2.96
C LYS A 76 -9.52 13.09 1.94
N ALA A 77 -8.73 14.08 2.36
CA ALA A 77 -7.78 14.74 1.48
C ALA A 77 -6.66 13.80 1.01
N ALA A 78 -6.15 12.95 1.89
CA ALA A 78 -5.00 12.09 1.60
C ALA A 78 -5.38 10.79 0.87
N ALA A 79 -6.47 10.14 1.28
CA ALA A 79 -6.88 8.83 0.79
C ALA A 79 -7.99 8.88 -0.26
N HIS A 80 -8.73 10.01 -0.37
CA HIS A 80 -9.83 10.18 -1.32
C HIS A 80 -9.61 11.30 -2.35
N ASP A 81 -8.35 11.71 -2.59
CA ASP A 81 -8.02 12.70 -3.62
C ASP A 81 -8.42 12.18 -5.02
N PRO A 82 -9.15 12.95 -5.84
CA PRO A 82 -9.53 12.54 -7.19
C PRO A 82 -8.35 12.17 -8.10
N LYS A 83 -7.18 12.79 -7.95
CA LYS A 83 -5.95 12.47 -8.70
C LYS A 83 -5.41 11.09 -8.33
N LEU A 84 -5.52 10.71 -7.06
CA LEU A 84 -5.14 9.38 -6.57
C LEU A 84 -6.08 8.32 -7.15
N HIS A 85 -7.39 8.48 -6.97
CA HIS A 85 -8.40 7.52 -7.44
C HIS A 85 -8.46 7.33 -8.96
N ARG A 86 -8.08 8.34 -9.74
CA ARG A 86 -7.99 8.22 -11.20
C ARG A 86 -6.94 7.21 -11.65
N LYS A 87 -5.92 6.94 -10.82
CA LYS A 87 -4.77 6.13 -11.20
C LYS A 87 -4.61 4.88 -10.34
N PHE A 88 -5.02 4.92 -9.08
CA PHE A 88 -4.75 3.87 -8.10
C PHE A 88 -6.05 3.36 -7.47
N ALA A 89 -6.04 2.07 -7.13
CA ALA A 89 -7.07 1.43 -6.32
C ALA A 89 -6.49 1.03 -4.96
N MET A 90 -7.28 1.21 -3.90
CA MET A 90 -6.89 0.73 -2.57
C MET A 90 -7.04 -0.79 -2.56
N ASP A 91 -6.06 -1.49 -1.99
CA ASP A 91 -6.15 -2.93 -1.80
C ASP A 91 -7.39 -3.27 -0.96
N ASP A 92 -8.21 -4.15 -1.51
CA ASP A 92 -9.42 -4.67 -0.88
C ASP A 92 -9.39 -6.18 -0.67
N SER A 93 -8.23 -6.83 -0.91
CA SER A 93 -8.07 -8.27 -0.79
C SER A 93 -8.29 -8.78 0.63
N GLU A 94 -8.03 -7.95 1.64
CA GLU A 94 -8.29 -8.28 3.05
C GLU A 94 -9.10 -7.20 3.78
N LYS A 95 -10.39 -7.47 3.95
CA LYS A 95 -11.33 -6.63 4.70
C LYS A 95 -12.02 -7.37 5.83
N LEU A 96 -12.34 -6.64 6.90
CA LEU A 96 -13.27 -7.09 7.93
C LEU A 96 -14.69 -7.13 7.35
N VAL A 97 -15.43 -8.20 7.64
CA VAL A 97 -16.84 -8.33 7.24
C VAL A 97 -17.72 -7.33 7.98
N ARG A 98 -17.41 -7.06 9.25
CA ARG A 98 -18.14 -6.13 10.11
C ARG A 98 -17.30 -4.90 10.42
N ALA A 99 -17.97 -3.81 10.76
CA ALA A 99 -17.33 -2.62 11.29
C ALA A 99 -16.42 -3.00 12.48
N PRO A 100 -15.20 -2.43 12.56
CA PRO A 100 -14.31 -2.68 13.69
C PRO A 100 -14.96 -2.20 15.00
N ARG A 101 -14.77 -2.96 16.08
CA ARG A 101 -15.32 -2.63 17.39
C ARG A 101 -14.74 -1.29 17.89
N GLY A 102 -15.61 -0.43 18.42
CA GLY A 102 -15.23 0.88 18.97
C GLY A 102 -15.47 2.06 18.05
N PHE A 103 -15.95 1.82 16.83
CA PHE A 103 -16.29 2.88 15.86
C PHE A 103 -17.80 2.92 15.58
N PRO A 104 -18.42 4.11 15.49
CA PRO A 104 -19.81 4.25 15.08
C PRO A 104 -20.04 3.70 13.66
N ASN A 105 -21.14 2.98 13.45
CA ASN A 105 -21.46 2.38 12.15
C ASN A 105 -21.82 3.43 11.08
N ASP A 106 -22.20 4.64 11.49
CA ASP A 106 -22.55 5.78 10.66
C ASP A 106 -21.36 6.72 10.37
N PHE A 107 -20.15 6.36 10.82
CA PHE A 107 -18.94 7.10 10.48
C PHE A 107 -18.69 7.10 8.96
N GLU A 108 -18.39 8.26 8.39
CA GLU A 108 -18.33 8.45 6.93
C GLU A 108 -17.31 7.52 6.23
N PHE A 109 -16.21 7.17 6.91
CA PHE A 109 -15.16 6.28 6.39
C PHE A 109 -15.18 4.89 7.05
N ILE A 110 -16.34 4.43 7.53
CA ILE A 110 -16.44 3.14 8.23
C ILE A 110 -15.95 1.96 7.38
N ASP A 111 -16.14 2.03 6.05
CA ASP A 111 -15.66 1.00 5.13
C ASP A 111 -14.13 1.01 5.00
N ASP A 112 -13.49 2.18 5.06
CA ASP A 112 -12.03 2.29 5.06
C ASP A 112 -11.44 1.70 6.34
N LEU A 113 -12.15 1.83 7.47
CA LEU A 113 -11.74 1.20 8.73
C LEU A 113 -11.81 -0.33 8.68
N LYS A 114 -12.55 -0.93 7.73
CA LYS A 114 -12.60 -2.40 7.57
C LYS A 114 -11.36 -2.94 6.88
N HIS A 115 -10.56 -2.13 6.19
CA HIS A 115 -9.34 -2.61 5.56
C HIS A 115 -8.37 -3.19 6.60
N ARG A 116 -7.62 -4.22 6.19
CA ARG A 116 -6.43 -4.70 6.91
C ARG A 116 -5.14 -4.14 6.31
N ASN A 117 -5.22 -3.70 5.06
CA ASN A 117 -4.15 -3.10 4.31
C ASN A 117 -4.56 -1.70 3.87
N TRP A 118 -3.76 -0.70 4.20
CA TRP A 118 -3.91 0.67 3.71
C TRP A 118 -2.84 0.89 2.66
N ALA A 119 -3.04 0.30 1.50
CA ALA A 119 -2.11 0.35 0.39
C ALA A 119 -2.85 0.66 -0.90
N TYR A 120 -2.37 1.65 -1.65
CA TYR A 120 -2.83 1.94 -2.99
C TYR A 120 -1.89 1.31 -4.01
N LEU A 121 -2.43 0.74 -5.08
CA LEU A 121 -1.64 0.20 -6.18
C LEU A 121 -2.28 0.45 -7.54
N ARG A 122 -1.45 0.41 -8.58
CA ARG A 122 -1.88 0.38 -9.97
C ARG A 122 -0.96 -0.48 -10.80
N HIS A 123 -1.54 -1.16 -11.79
CA HIS A 123 -0.78 -1.95 -12.73
C HIS A 123 0.00 -1.07 -13.72
N LEU A 124 1.10 -1.63 -14.21
CA LEU A 124 1.99 -1.04 -15.21
C LEU A 124 2.12 -2.03 -16.36
N ASP A 125 1.90 -1.55 -17.58
CA ASP A 125 2.15 -2.34 -18.78
C ASP A 125 3.62 -2.72 -18.90
N ASP A 126 3.90 -3.92 -19.41
CA ASP A 126 5.27 -4.41 -19.62
C ASP A 126 6.11 -3.47 -20.50
N ALA A 127 5.47 -2.81 -21.47
CA ALA A 127 6.11 -1.82 -22.34
C ALA A 127 6.57 -0.55 -21.59
N ILE A 128 5.82 -0.15 -20.55
CA ILE A 128 6.25 0.94 -19.66
C ILE A 128 7.33 0.44 -18.72
N MET A 129 7.16 -0.76 -18.16
CA MET A 129 8.07 -1.34 -17.19
C MET A 129 9.48 -1.59 -17.76
N THR A 130 9.58 -1.95 -19.03
CA THR A 130 10.86 -2.23 -19.71
C THR A 130 11.34 -1.08 -20.60
N GLY A 131 10.54 0.00 -20.69
CA GLY A 131 10.79 1.12 -21.60
C GLY A 131 11.53 2.30 -20.99
N PRO A 132 11.99 3.26 -21.82
CA PRO A 132 12.75 4.42 -21.37
C PRO A 132 11.94 5.39 -20.49
N ARG A 133 10.61 5.30 -20.52
CA ARG A 133 9.69 6.13 -19.74
C ARG A 133 9.44 5.63 -18.32
N LEU A 134 10.01 4.47 -17.93
CA LEU A 134 9.78 3.89 -16.61
C LEU A 134 10.05 4.89 -15.49
N ARG A 135 11.24 5.50 -15.49
CA ARG A 135 11.67 6.41 -14.41
C ARG A 135 10.69 7.57 -14.20
N GLN A 136 10.30 8.24 -15.30
CA GLN A 136 9.38 9.38 -15.27
C GLN A 136 7.98 8.94 -14.82
N THR A 137 7.54 7.76 -15.25
CA THR A 137 6.25 7.19 -14.84
C THR A 137 6.22 6.93 -13.33
N ILE A 138 7.24 6.25 -12.82
CA ILE A 138 7.36 5.96 -11.39
C ILE A 138 7.46 7.26 -10.59
N GLU A 139 8.29 8.21 -10.99
CA GLU A 139 8.41 9.50 -10.30
C GLU A 139 7.05 10.21 -10.17
N ALA A 140 6.29 10.31 -11.27
CA ALA A 140 4.96 10.90 -11.26
C ALA A 140 3.96 10.11 -10.40
N ASP A 141 4.09 8.79 -10.33
CA ASP A 141 3.28 7.93 -9.46
C ASP A 141 3.58 8.14 -7.98
N LEU A 142 4.86 8.21 -7.62
CA LEU A 142 5.27 8.43 -6.23
C LEU A 142 4.81 9.79 -5.73
N VAL A 143 4.84 10.83 -6.57
CA VAL A 143 4.29 12.17 -6.24
C VAL A 143 2.79 12.11 -5.97
N VAL A 144 2.02 11.34 -6.75
CA VAL A 144 0.57 11.17 -6.51
C VAL A 144 0.30 10.40 -5.22
N LEU A 145 1.13 9.41 -4.89
CA LEU A 145 1.02 8.62 -3.67
C LEU A 145 1.54 9.33 -2.41
N ALA A 146 2.37 10.37 -2.57
CA ALA A 146 3.07 11.01 -1.46
C ALA A 146 2.14 11.53 -0.35
N PRO A 147 1.04 12.26 -0.62
CA PRO A 147 0.15 12.74 0.44
C PRO A 147 -0.49 11.61 1.26
N PHE A 148 -0.79 10.49 0.62
CA PHE A 148 -1.31 9.30 1.30
C PHE A 148 -0.26 8.68 2.22
N VAL A 149 0.98 8.55 1.75
CA VAL A 149 2.09 8.01 2.55
C VAL A 149 2.43 8.93 3.72
N ASP A 150 2.44 10.25 3.50
CA ASP A 150 2.64 11.26 4.53
C ASP A 150 1.59 11.15 5.64
N TYR A 151 0.31 11.03 5.28
CA TYR A 151 -0.77 10.78 6.24
C TYR A 151 -0.52 9.52 7.09
N LEU A 152 -0.09 8.41 6.46
CA LEU A 152 0.23 7.18 7.17
C LEU A 152 1.48 7.31 8.05
N CYS A 153 2.45 8.16 7.67
CA CYS A 153 3.59 8.50 8.52
C CYS A 153 3.10 9.27 9.76
N ALA A 154 2.28 10.31 9.58
CA ALA A 154 1.72 11.09 10.68
C ALA A 154 0.94 10.20 11.67
N ALA A 155 0.13 9.27 11.16
CA ALA A 155 -0.63 8.32 11.99
C ALA A 155 0.23 7.39 12.86
N LEU A 156 1.52 7.28 12.55
CA LEU A 156 2.50 6.42 13.23
C LEU A 156 3.63 7.21 13.89
N ASP A 157 3.46 8.53 14.05
CA ASP A 157 4.45 9.45 14.62
C ASP A 157 5.80 9.38 13.88
N LEU A 158 5.73 9.38 12.55
CA LEU A 158 6.86 9.36 11.62
C LEU A 158 6.96 10.66 10.82
N GLU A 159 8.20 11.02 10.49
CA GLU A 159 8.51 12.05 9.49
C GLU A 159 8.26 11.51 8.07
N PHE A 160 8.09 12.39 7.08
CA PHE A 160 7.95 12.04 5.67
C PHE A 160 9.12 12.56 4.84
#